data_AF-A0A1I1P3I1-F1
#
_entry.id   AF-A0A1I1P3I1-F1
#
_cell.length_a   1.000
_cell.length_b   1.000
_cell.length_c   1.000
_cell.angle_alpha   90.00
_cell.angle_beta   90.00
_cell.angle_gamma   90.00
#
_symmetry.space_group_name_H-M   'P 1'
#
loop_
_entity.id
_entity.type
_entity.pdbx_description
1 polymer ?
#
loop_
_entity_poly.entity_id
_entity_poly.type
_entity_poly.pdbx_seq_one_letter_code
_entity_poly.pdbx_strand_id
1 'polypeptide(L)'
;MKLIEPDEMDDFQAVLRARHLPADDFELHQVDTTDPKTDEIFGLTGFVTVSRKSSGHKQQYPIGDGSSWVAEFERDLLRGAFG
;
A
#
# COMPACT_ATOMS: atom_id res chain seq x y z
N MET A 1 -5.87 13.80 4.84
CA MET A 1 -6.77 12.79 4.26
C MET A 1 -6.07 11.45 4.32
N LYS A 2 -6.77 10.37 4.66
CA LYS A 2 -6.25 9.02 4.44
C LYS A 2 -6.77 8.57 3.08
N LEU A 3 -5.86 8.32 2.16
CA LEU A 3 -6.18 7.80 0.83
C LEU A 3 -6.46 6.30 0.88
N ILE A 4 -5.91 5.60 1.88
CA ILE A 4 -6.20 4.20 2.13
C ILE A 4 -7.50 4.11 2.92
N GLU A 5 -8.46 3.40 2.36
CA GLU A 5 -9.73 3.13 3.00
C GLU A 5 -9.59 2.09 4.13
N PRO A 6 -10.46 2.11 5.16
CA PRO A 6 -10.42 1.12 6.23
C PRO A 6 -10.64 -0.32 5.72
N ASP A 7 -11.41 -0.49 4.64
CA ASP A 7 -11.65 -1.79 4.00
C ASP A 7 -10.35 -2.35 3.38
N GLU A 8 -9.61 -1.51 2.65
CA GLU A 8 -8.30 -1.89 2.09
C GLU A 8 -7.28 -2.24 3.19
N MET A 9 -7.34 -1.57 4.33
CA MET A 9 -6.49 -1.88 5.48
C MET A 9 -6.85 -3.24 6.11
N ASP A 10 -8.13 -3.61 6.14
CA ASP A 10 -8.56 -4.92 6.62
C ASP A 10 -8.10 -6.03 5.67
N ASP A 11 -8.25 -5.80 4.36
CA ASP A 11 -7.84 -6.72 3.31
C ASP A 11 -6.30 -6.94 3.33
N PHE A 12 -5.52 -5.87 3.50
CA PHE A 12 -4.07 -5.94 3.72
C PHE A 12 -3.72 -6.80 4.95
N GLN A 13 -4.40 -6.60 6.08
CA GLN A 13 -4.17 -7.40 7.28
C GLN A 13 -4.58 -8.87 7.08
N ALA A 14 -5.65 -9.13 6.33
CA ALA A 14 -6.08 -10.48 5.98
C ALA A 14 -5.01 -11.20 5.15
N VAL A 15 -4.43 -10.54 4.15
CA VAL A 15 -3.32 -11.04 3.32
C VAL A 15 -2.10 -11.42 4.17
N LEU A 16 -1.74 -10.57 5.14
CA LEU A 16 -0.65 -10.85 6.08
C LEU A 16 -0.97 -12.03 7.00
N ARG A 17 -2.17 -12.06 7.59
CA ARG A 17 -2.61 -13.16 8.46
C ARG A 17 -2.65 -14.48 7.73
N ALA A 18 -3.15 -14.52 6.49
CA ALA A 18 -3.20 -15.73 5.67
C ALA A 18 -1.80 -16.33 5.43
N ARG A 19 -0.76 -15.50 5.44
CA ARG A 19 0.64 -15.91 5.26
C ARG A 19 1.44 -15.99 6.56
N HIS A 20 0.77 -15.85 7.71
CA HIS A 20 1.39 -15.83 9.04
C HIS A 20 2.49 -14.76 9.18
N LEU A 21 2.32 -13.63 8.48
CA LEU A 21 3.25 -12.52 8.51
C LEU A 21 2.87 -11.54 9.63
N PRO A 22 3.84 -11.08 10.44
CA PRO A 22 3.58 -10.11 11.49
C PRO A 22 3.31 -8.73 10.89
N ALA A 23 2.12 -8.16 11.13
CA ALA A 23 1.79 -6.82 10.65
C ALA A 23 2.74 -5.73 11.18
N ASP A 24 3.34 -5.92 12.36
CA ASP A 24 4.32 -4.99 12.94
C ASP A 24 5.66 -4.92 12.17
N ASP A 25 5.95 -5.97 11.41
CA ASP A 25 7.09 -6.05 10.49
C ASP A 25 6.84 -5.21 9.23
N PHE A 26 5.58 -4.92 8.90
CA PHE A 26 5.22 -4.11 7.75
C PHE A 26 4.90 -2.66 8.17
N GLU A 27 5.54 -1.71 7.50
CA GLU A 27 5.25 -0.29 7.62
C GLU A 27 4.60 0.23 6.34
N LEU A 28 3.47 0.92 6.51
CA LEU A 28 2.71 1.54 5.43
C LEU A 28 2.91 3.05 5.48
N HIS A 29 3.60 3.59 4.47
CA HIS A 29 3.78 5.02 4.30
C HIS A 29 2.96 5.53 3.11
N GLN A 30 1.81 6.14 3.40
CA GLN A 30 1.01 6.81 2.39
C GLN A 30 1.57 8.22 2.08
N VAL A 31 1.71 8.54 0.80
CA VAL A 31 2.11 9.82 0.27
C VAL A 31 0.99 10.33 -0.62
N ASP A 32 0.42 11.47 -0.24
CA ASP A 32 -0.54 12.18 -1.07
C ASP A 32 0.25 12.97 -2.13
N THR A 33 -0.06 12.73 -3.41
CA THR A 33 0.58 13.44 -4.53
C THR A 33 -0.34 14.50 -5.13
N THR A 34 -1.44 14.82 -4.46
CA THR A 34 -2.34 15.91 -4.86
C THR A 34 -1.64 17.22 -4.57
N ASP A 35 -0.84 17.69 -5.53
CA ASP A 35 -0.06 18.91 -5.39
C ASP A 35 -1.02 20.11 -5.38
N PRO A 36 -1.14 20.88 -4.29
CA PRO A 36 -2.12 21.97 -4.20
C PRO A 36 -1.79 23.16 -5.13
N LYS A 37 -0.67 23.11 -5.87
CA LYS A 37 -0.23 24.16 -6.81
C LYS A 37 -0.44 23.83 -8.27
N THR A 38 -0.71 22.57 -8.65
CA THR A 38 -0.98 22.24 -10.05
C THR A 38 -2.49 22.18 -10.25
N ASP A 39 -3.00 23.02 -11.14
CA ASP A 39 -4.40 23.07 -11.58
C ASP A 39 -4.68 21.88 -12.50
N GLU A 40 -4.37 20.66 -12.04
CA GLU A 40 -4.56 19.43 -12.77
C GLU A 40 -5.71 18.66 -12.12
N ILE A 41 -6.81 18.58 -12.86
CA ILE A 41 -8.10 17.96 -12.53
C ILE A 41 -7.97 16.42 -12.57
N PHE A 42 -6.96 15.89 -11.89
CA PHE A 42 -6.76 14.45 -11.76
C PHE A 42 -7.09 14.07 -10.32
N GLY A 43 -7.90 13.02 -10.17
CA GLY A 43 -8.50 12.62 -8.90
C GLY A 43 -7.49 12.46 -7.76
N LEU A 44 -8.00 12.42 -6.53
CA LEU A 44 -7.22 12.18 -5.33
C LEU A 44 -6.40 10.90 -5.52
N THR A 45 -5.13 11.08 -5.87
CA THR A 45 -4.20 10.01 -6.19
C THR A 45 -2.96 10.19 -5.34
N GLY A 46 -2.48 9.08 -4.82
CA GLY A 46 -1.26 9.03 -4.04
C GLY A 46 -0.60 7.69 -4.19
N PHE A 47 0.36 7.43 -3.32
CA PHE A 47 1.07 6.17 -3.30
C PHE A 47 1.21 5.66 -1.87
N VAL A 48 1.09 4.36 -1.67
CA VAL A 48 1.49 3.70 -0.43
C VAL A 48 2.80 2.98 -0.65
N THR A 49 3.78 3.27 0.20
CA THR A 49 5.01 2.50 0.29
C THR A 49 4.87 1.48 1.41
N VAL A 50 4.81 0.20 1.05
CA VAL A 50 4.87 -0.92 1.99
C VAL A 50 6.32 -1.32 2.18
N SER A 51 6.82 -1.24 3.41
CA SER A 51 8.20 -1.62 3.76
C SER A 51 8.18 -2.76 4.76
N ARG A 52 8.93 -3.83 4.51
CA ARG A 52 9.11 -4.94 5.44
C ARG A 52 10.43 -4.78 6.19
N LYS A 53 10.39 -4.62 7.50
CA LYS A 53 11.57 -4.40 8.36
C LYS A 53 12.51 -5.60 8.35
N SER A 54 11.97 -6.81 8.36
CA SER A 54 12.73 -8.05 8.49
C SER A 54 13.60 -8.34 7.27
N SER A 55 13.14 -7.98 6.07
CA SER A 55 13.93 -8.15 4.85
C SER A 55 14.58 -6.85 4.37
N GLY A 56 14.08 -5.68 4.80
CA GLY A 56 14.48 -4.37 4.32
C GLY A 56 13.91 -4.03 2.94
N HIS A 57 13.05 -4.89 2.38
CA HIS A 57 12.42 -4.67 1.08
C HIS A 57 11.25 -3.69 1.22
N LYS A 58 11.11 -2.81 0.24
CA LYS A 58 10.00 -1.87 0.16
C LYS A 58 9.43 -1.83 -1.25
N GLN A 59 8.12 -1.72 -1.34
CA GLN A 59 7.43 -1.51 -2.61
C GLN A 59 6.39 -0.42 -2.52
N GLN A 60 6.27 0.32 -3.62
CA GLN A 60 5.36 1.43 -3.77
C GLN A 60 4.21 1.04 -4.69
N TYR A 61 2.98 1.32 -4.26
CA TYR A 61 1.75 1.03 -4.99
C TYR A 61 0.90 2.30 -5.10
N PRO A 62 0.23 2.53 -6.24
CA PRO A 62 -0.69 3.64 -6.40
C PRO A 62 -1.95 3.43 -5.55
N ILE A 63 -2.39 4.46 -4.83
CA ILE A 63 -3.62 4.50 -4.01
C ILE A 63 -4.52 5.65 -4.45
N GLY A 64 -5.83 5.52 -4.27
CA GLY A 64 -6.82 6.53 -4.65
C GLY A 64 -8.12 5.91 -5.15
N ASP A 65 -8.97 6.70 -5.80
CA ASP A 65 -10.23 6.22 -6.36
C ASP A 65 -10.01 5.06 -7.35
N GLY A 66 -10.46 3.86 -6.98
CA GLY A 66 -10.33 2.64 -7.79
C GLY A 66 -8.97 1.94 -7.71
N SER A 67 -8.12 2.30 -6.74
CA SER A 67 -6.85 1.56 -6.54
C SER A 67 -7.10 0.12 -6.08
N SER A 68 -6.27 -0.80 -6.56
CA SER A 68 -6.26 -2.21 -6.14
C SER A 68 -4.91 -2.58 -5.54
N TRP A 69 -4.30 -1.65 -4.80
CA TRP A 69 -2.94 -1.78 -4.29
C TRP A 69 -2.75 -3.01 -3.40
N VAL A 70 -3.78 -3.41 -2.64
CA VAL A 70 -3.75 -4.63 -1.81
C VAL A 70 -3.58 -5.88 -2.67
N ALA A 71 -4.29 -5.98 -3.79
CA ALA A 71 -4.17 -7.10 -4.72
C ALA A 71 -2.80 -7.13 -5.40
N GLU A 72 -2.24 -5.97 -5.71
CA GLU A 72 -0.88 -5.86 -6.25
C GLU A 72 0.18 -6.25 -5.21
N PHE A 73 0.03 -5.77 -3.98
CA PHE A 73 0.85 -6.14 -2.83
C PHE A 73 0.82 -7.65 -2.61
N GLU A 74 -0.37 -8.27 -2.59
CA GLU A 74 -0.51 -9.71 -2.43
C GLU A 74 0.23 -10.46 -3.55
N ARG A 75 0.06 -10.02 -4.80
CA ARG A 75 0.74 -10.62 -5.95
C ARG A 75 2.26 -10.52 -5.82
N ASP A 76 2.80 -9.37 -5.44
CA ASP A 76 4.24 -9.21 -5.24
C ASP A 76 4.76 -10.02 -4.05
N LEU A 77 3.98 -10.09 -2.98
CA LEU A 77 4.26 -10.95 -1.84
C LEU A 77 4.33 -12.43 -2.25
N LEU A 78 3.39 -12.90 -3.08
CA LEU A 78 3.41 -14.25 -3.66
C LEU A 78 4.61 -14.50 -4.57
N ARG A 79 5.11 -13.46 -5.23
CA ARG A 79 6.30 -13.53 -6.09
C ARG A 79 7.61 -13.47 -5.29
N GLY A 80 7.55 -13.31 -3.97
CA GLY A 80 8.73 -13.18 -3.11
C GLY A 80 9.38 -11.80 -3.15
N ALA A 81 8.65 -10.75 -3.56
CA ALA A 81 9.19 -9.38 -3.61
C ALA A 81 9.61 -8.86 -2.22
N PHE A 82 9.04 -9.43 -1.17
CA PHE A 82 9.32 -9.09 0.22
C PHE A 82 10.23 -10.10 0.94
N GLY A 83 10.76 -11.11 0.25
CA GLY A 83 11.65 -12.15 0.81
C GLY A 83 10.95 -13.43 1.21
#